data_AF-A0A7W7IU61-F1
#
_entry.id   AF-A0A7W7IU61-F1
#
_cell.length_a   1.000
_cell.length_b   1.000
_cell.length_c   1.000
_cell.angle_alpha   90.00
_cell.angle_beta   90.00
_cell.angle_gamma   90.00
#
_symmetry.space_group_name_H-M   'P 1'
#
loop_
_entity.id
_entity.type
_entity.pdbx_description
1 polymer ?
#
loop_
_entity_poly.entity_id
_entity_poly.type
_entity_poly.pdbx_seq_one_letter_code
_entity_poly.pdbx_strand_id
1 'polypeptide(L)' 'MLKNILKLKGAVELTASEQKTINGGNAPICDDGFKAKRCTEFGTVPAYWSCLPNSYVGSC' A
#
# COMPACT_ATOMS: atom_id res chain seq x y z
N MET A 1 -18.50 -3.76 3.15
CA MET A 1 -18.29 -5.22 3.32
C MET A 1 -17.97 -5.88 1.98
N LEU A 2 -16.68 -5.91 1.59
CA LEU A 2 -16.23 -6.35 0.26
C LEU A 2 -16.42 -7.86 0.01
N LYS A 3 -16.37 -8.71 1.04
CA LYS A 3 -16.50 -10.16 0.86
C LYS A 3 -17.87 -10.62 0.40
N ASN A 4 -18.93 -9.97 0.88
CA ASN A 4 -20.30 -10.27 0.47
C ASN A 4 -20.53 -9.88 -1.00
N ILE A 5 -19.74 -8.92 -1.51
CA ILE A 5 -19.77 -8.48 -2.90
C ILE A 5 -18.92 -9.40 -3.79
N LEU A 6 -17.79 -9.90 -3.28
CA LEU A 6 -16.76 -10.60 -4.09
C LEU A 6 -16.74 -12.14 -3.93
N LYS A 7 -17.64 -12.74 -3.14
CA LYS A 7 -17.76 -14.21 -2.92
C LYS A 7 -16.41 -14.92 -2.71
N LEU A 8 -15.52 -14.32 -1.94
CA LEU A 8 -14.16 -14.84 -1.74
C LEU A 8 -14.18 -16.02 -0.76
N LYS A 9 -13.90 -17.24 -1.26
CA LYS A 9 -13.76 -18.44 -0.42
C LYS A 9 -12.52 -18.32 0.47
N GLY A 10 -12.68 -18.57 1.76
CA GLY A 10 -11.58 -18.56 2.74
C GLY A 10 -11.14 -17.18 3.24
N ALA A 11 -11.81 -16.10 2.85
CA ALA A 11 -11.46 -14.77 3.32
C ALA A 11 -11.91 -14.56 4.78
N VAL A 12 -10.98 -14.22 5.67
CA VAL A 12 -11.22 -13.90 7.09
C VAL A 12 -11.31 -12.38 7.28
N GLU A 13 -12.19 -11.93 8.18
CA GLU A 13 -12.50 -10.50 8.33
C GLU A 13 -11.60 -10.00 9.42
N LEU A 14 -10.84 -8.95 9.14
CA LEU A 14 -10.01 -8.34 10.13
C LEU A 14 -10.86 -7.37 10.93
N THR A 15 -10.76 -7.46 12.24
CA THR A 15 -11.24 -6.41 13.14
C THR A 15 -10.46 -5.13 12.89
N ALA A 16 -11.04 -3.99 13.28
CA ALA A 16 -10.34 -2.69 13.17
C ALA A 16 -9.01 -2.68 13.95
N SER A 17 -8.92 -3.44 15.04
CA SER A 17 -7.69 -3.58 15.83
C SER A 17 -6.64 -4.40 15.08
N GLU A 18 -7.00 -5.51 14.44
CA GLU A 18 -6.08 -6.31 13.62
C GLU A 18 -5.64 -5.57 12.35
N GLN A 19 -6.50 -4.76 11.76
CA GLN A 19 -6.12 -3.95 10.62
C GLN A 19 -5.03 -2.93 10.99
N LYS A 20 -5.06 -2.40 12.23
CA LYS A 20 -4.03 -1.49 12.75
C LYS A 20 -2.70 -2.17 13.06
N THR A 21 -2.68 -3.50 13.24
CA THR A 21 -1.42 -4.25 13.45
C THR A 21 -0.74 -4.65 12.15
N ILE A 22 -1.38 -4.41 10.99
CA ILE A 22 -0.74 -4.58 9.69
C ILE A 22 0.35 -3.50 9.54
N ASN A 23 1.59 -3.91 9.80
CA ASN A 23 2.76 -3.07 9.53
C ASN A 23 3.04 -3.05 8.03
N GLY A 24 2.48 -2.05 7.35
CA GLY A 24 2.75 -1.74 5.94
C GLY A 24 4.16 -1.20 5.71
N GLY A 25 5.18 -1.99 6.02
CA GLY A 25 6.57 -1.80 5.57
C GLY A 25 7.23 -0.43 5.80
N ASN A 26 6.79 0.39 6.77
CA ASN A 26 7.23 1.79 6.98
C ASN A 26 6.89 2.76 5.83
N ALA A 27 5.75 2.58 5.17
CA ALA A 27 5.27 3.55 4.19
C ALA A 27 5.08 4.94 4.84
N PRO A 28 5.58 6.03 4.24
CA PRO A 28 5.42 7.38 4.76
C PRO A 28 3.97 7.84 4.62
N ILE A 29 3.57 8.76 5.48
CA ILE A 29 2.37 9.58 5.27
C ILE A 29 2.73 10.62 4.20
N CYS A 30 1.91 10.72 3.16
CA CYS A 30 2.09 11.69 2.10
C CYS A 30 1.05 12.81 2.21
N ASP A 31 1.40 13.99 1.74
CA ASP A 31 0.48 15.12 1.64
C ASP A 31 -0.66 14.85 0.65
N ASP A 32 -1.73 15.64 0.75
CA ASP A 32 -2.87 15.55 -0.16
C ASP A 32 -2.44 15.69 -1.63
N GLY A 33 -2.93 14.79 -2.47
CA GLY A 33 -2.55 14.70 -3.88
C GLY A 33 -1.38 13.77 -4.19
N PHE A 34 -0.74 13.18 -3.17
CA PHE A 34 0.35 12.22 -3.29
C PHE A 34 -0.01 10.86 -2.68
N LYS A 35 0.64 9.79 -3.15
CA LYS A 35 0.51 8.41 -2.66
C LYS A 35 1.88 7.82 -2.39
N ALA A 36 1.99 7.06 -1.29
CA ALA A 36 3.19 6.30 -1.00
C ALA A 36 3.34 5.14 -2.01
N LYS A 37 4.48 5.07 -2.69
CA LYS A 37 4.85 3.98 -3.59
C LYS A 37 6.20 3.41 -3.17
N ARG A 38 6.32 2.09 -3.18
CA ARG A 38 7.59 1.40 -2.94
C ARG A 38 8.34 1.29 -4.26
N CYS A 39 9.53 1.88 -4.32
CA CYS A 39 10.36 2.01 -5.50
C CYS A 39 11.63 1.14 -5.41
N THR A 40 12.10 0.70 -6.56
CA THR A 40 13.25 -0.17 -6.85
C THR A 40 14.09 0.30 -8.05
N GLU A 41 13.79 1.45 -8.65
CA GLU A 41 14.24 1.87 -10.00
C GLU A 41 15.75 2.03 -10.20
N PHE A 42 16.55 2.00 -9.14
CA PHE A 42 18.00 2.16 -9.21
C PHE A 42 18.76 0.83 -8.99
N GLY A 43 18.67 -0.10 -9.93
CA GLY A 43 19.57 -1.27 -9.98
C GLY A 43 19.54 -2.14 -8.71
N THR A 44 20.61 -2.09 -7.91
CA THR A 44 20.79 -2.90 -6.68
C THR A 44 20.35 -2.21 -5.40
N VAL A 45 19.81 -0.97 -5.43
CA VAL A 45 19.38 -0.35 -4.17
C VAL A 45 18.20 -1.10 -3.55
N PRO A 46 18.21 -1.27 -2.21
CA PRO A 46 17.06 -1.76 -1.48
C PRO A 46 15.82 -0.94 -1.77
N ALA A 47 14.67 -1.63 -1.84
CA ALA A 47 13.40 -0.99 -2.09
C ALA A 47 13.14 0.13 -1.06
N TYR A 48 12.85 1.33 -1.52
CA TYR A 48 12.61 2.52 -0.69
C TYR A 48 11.20 3.05 -0.89
N TRP A 49 10.72 3.87 0.05
CA TRP A 49 9.43 4.53 -0.10
C TRP A 49 9.60 5.93 -0.67
N SER A 50 8.68 6.31 -1.55
CA SER A 50 8.56 7.66 -2.08
C SER A 50 7.10 8.10 -2.13
N CYS A 51 6.84 9.37 -1.88
CA CYS A 51 5.54 9.98 -2.11
C CYS A 51 5.49 10.50 -3.55
N LEU A 52 4.68 9.88 -4.39
CA LEU A 52 4.53 10.25 -5.79
C LEU A 52 3.15 10.88 -6.04
N PRO A 53 3.01 11.79 -7.02
CA PRO A 53 1.71 12.34 -7.38
C PRO A 53 0.69 11.24 -7.66
N ASN A 54 -0.57 11.47 -7.33
CA ASN A 54 -1.63 10.50 -7.59
C ASN A 54 -1.76 10.13 -9.07
N SER A 55 -1.49 11.09 -9.95
CA SER A 55 -1.42 10.95 -11.41
C SER A 55 -0.20 10.19 -11.92
N TYR A 56 0.77 9.84 -11.05
CA TYR A 56 1.96 9.12 -11.47
C TYR A 56 1.60 7.73 -12.00
N VAL A 57 1.96 7.50 -13.27
CA VAL A 57 1.86 6.22 -13.99
C VAL A 57 3.24 5.92 -14.54
N GLY A 58 3.94 5.03 -13.88
CA GLY A 58 5.30 4.67 -14.24
C GLY A 58 5.88 3.66 -13.27
N SER A 59 6.98 3.05 -13.68
CA SER A 59 7.82 2.32 -12.75
C SER A 59 8.43 3.31 -11.76
N CYS A 60 8.69 2.78 -10.59
CA CYS A 60 9.65 3.20 -9.61
C CYS A 60 9.89 1.85 -8.93
#